data_AF-A0A969QFJ6-F1
#
_entry.id   AF-A0A969QFJ6-F1
#
_cell.length_a   1.000
_cell.length_b   1.000
_cell.length_c   1.000
_cell.angle_alpha   90.00
_cell.angle_beta   90.00
_cell.angle_gamma   90.00
#
_symmetry.space_group_name_H-M   'P 1'
#
loop_
_entity.id
_entity.type
_entity.pdbx_description
1 polymer ?
#
loop_
_entity_poly.entity_id
_entity_poly.type
_entity_poly.pdbx_seq_one_letter_code
_entity_poly.pdbx_strand_id
1 'polypeptide(L)'
;MTARKTTAKAKDKDTTPAQTTILMFGSEKGGLGKTTVALVAAEQMTAANHPFFLVDADASTPNVGLTYRKEIYEQFRHQGVKDADLLPSIYNLNKAGDRAVTSILEEQITFTGDNNDFFLADRIFDIAKTQDVAIVLPSQVASYVNRWLRQNDVVGLLADPDNTIKFVYYFITNGTSESLDLFEESVEA
;
A
#
# COMPACT_ATOMS: atom_id res chain seq x y z
N MET A 1 24.18 -44.26 35.13
CA MET A 1 23.08 -43.51 34.49
C MET A 1 23.23 -42.05 34.90
N THR A 2 23.78 -41.21 34.03
CA THR A 2 23.95 -39.77 34.30
C THR A 2 23.22 -39.02 33.19
N ALA A 3 22.10 -38.39 33.54
CA ALA A 3 21.25 -37.67 32.59
C ALA A 3 21.92 -36.35 32.17
N ARG A 4 22.19 -36.18 30.86
CA ARG A 4 22.52 -34.88 30.28
C ARG A 4 21.27 -34.01 30.26
N LYS A 5 21.25 -32.95 31.04
CA LYS A 5 20.32 -31.82 30.85
C LYS A 5 20.79 -31.04 29.62
N THR A 6 20.03 -31.14 28.53
CA THR A 6 20.17 -30.28 27.35
C THR A 6 19.40 -29.00 27.63
N THR A 7 20.08 -27.91 27.94
CA THR A 7 19.48 -26.57 28.00
C THR A 7 19.28 -26.07 26.57
N ALA A 8 18.01 -25.99 26.13
CA ALA A 8 17.65 -25.29 24.90
C ALA A 8 17.97 -23.79 25.07
N LYS A 9 18.92 -23.27 24.29
CA LYS A 9 19.11 -21.83 24.13
C LYS A 9 17.82 -21.25 23.55
N ALA A 10 17.24 -20.26 24.22
CA ALA A 10 16.21 -19.41 23.63
C ALA A 10 16.76 -18.82 22.32
N LYS A 11 16.01 -18.93 21.23
CA LYS A 11 16.29 -18.18 20.01
C LYS A 11 16.14 -16.71 20.37
N ASP A 12 17.22 -15.93 20.27
CA ASP A 12 17.12 -14.48 20.26
C ASP A 12 16.09 -14.08 19.20
N LYS A 13 15.09 -13.29 19.60
CA LYS A 13 14.17 -12.67 18.65
C LYS A 13 15.03 -11.82 17.73
N ASP A 14 14.99 -12.11 16.43
CA ASP A 14 15.57 -11.24 15.42
C ASP A 14 14.99 -9.83 15.62
N THR A 15 15.84 -8.90 16.05
CA THR A 15 15.46 -7.52 16.34
C THR A 15 15.62 -6.63 15.10
N THR A 16 15.99 -7.22 13.95
CA THR A 16 16.03 -6.48 12.68
C THR A 16 14.61 -6.05 12.33
N PRO A 17 14.34 -4.74 12.15
CA PRO A 17 13.03 -4.30 11.74
C PRO A 17 12.62 -4.97 10.43
N ALA A 18 11.38 -5.44 10.34
CA ALA A 18 10.89 -6.05 9.11
C ALA A 18 10.97 -5.03 7.97
N GLN A 19 11.60 -5.42 6.86
CA GLN A 19 11.53 -4.62 5.65
C GLN A 19 10.12 -4.71 5.07
N THR A 20 9.55 -3.57 4.71
CA THR A 20 8.23 -3.46 4.10
C THR A 20 8.33 -2.77 2.74
N THR A 21 7.29 -2.93 1.93
CA THR A 21 7.24 -2.39 0.57
C THR A 21 5.95 -1.61 0.35
N ILE A 22 6.08 -0.40 -0.17
CA ILE A 22 4.99 0.36 -0.79
C ILE A 22 5.03 0.06 -2.29
N LEU A 23 4.04 -0.70 -2.76
CA LEU A 23 3.81 -1.01 -4.17
C LEU A 23 2.79 -0.02 -4.74
N MET A 24 3.14 0.71 -5.80
CA MET A 24 2.27 1.67 -6.45
C MET A 24 1.94 1.17 -7.87
N PHE A 25 0.65 1.11 -8.21
CA PHE A 25 0.16 0.70 -9.52
C PHE A 25 -0.45 1.91 -10.23
N GLY A 26 0.28 2.48 -11.18
CA GLY A 26 -0.10 3.73 -11.84
C GLY A 26 0.08 3.71 -13.36
N SER A 27 -0.49 4.73 -13.99
CA SER A 27 -0.44 5.03 -15.42
C SER A 27 -1.19 6.34 -15.63
N GLU A 28 -0.66 7.21 -16.47
CA GLU A 28 -1.27 8.53 -16.68
C GLU A 28 -2.54 8.47 -17.53
N LYS A 29 -2.67 7.45 -18.37
CA LYS A 29 -3.87 7.22 -19.20
C LYS A 29 -4.82 6.20 -18.59
N GLY A 30 -6.12 6.45 -18.72
CA GLY A 30 -7.18 5.50 -18.36
C GLY A 30 -7.24 4.31 -19.32
N GLY A 31 -7.69 3.15 -18.83
CA GLY A 31 -7.92 1.97 -19.66
C GLY A 31 -6.68 1.14 -20.03
N LEU A 32 -5.50 1.45 -19.46
CA LEU A 32 -4.26 0.71 -19.74
C LEU A 32 -4.12 -0.62 -18.97
N GLY A 33 -5.07 -0.94 -18.09
CA GLY A 33 -5.06 -2.21 -17.33
C GLY A 33 -4.49 -2.13 -15.92
N LYS A 34 -4.29 -0.93 -15.35
CA LYS A 34 -3.88 -0.74 -13.94
C LYS A 34 -4.66 -1.60 -12.96
N THR A 35 -6.00 -1.54 -13.02
CA THR A 35 -6.90 -2.31 -12.16
C THR A 35 -6.66 -3.82 -12.32
N THR A 36 -6.49 -4.30 -13.54
CA THR A 36 -6.22 -5.72 -13.81
C THR A 36 -4.89 -6.16 -13.18
N VAL A 37 -3.83 -5.38 -13.38
CA VAL A 37 -2.50 -5.68 -12.80
C VAL A 37 -2.56 -5.64 -11.27
N ALA A 38 -3.22 -4.65 -10.69
CA ALA A 38 -3.40 -4.53 -9.25
C ALA A 38 -4.23 -5.68 -8.65
N LEU A 39 -5.30 -6.10 -9.33
CA LEU A 39 -6.10 -7.28 -8.93
C LEU A 39 -5.23 -8.54 -8.92
N VAL A 40 -4.45 -8.77 -9.99
CA VAL A 40 -3.55 -9.93 -10.06
C VAL A 40 -2.50 -9.88 -8.96
N ALA A 41 -1.88 -8.72 -8.71
CA ALA A 41 -0.91 -8.58 -7.64
C ALA A 41 -1.53 -8.86 -6.26
N ALA A 42 -2.71 -8.29 -5.98
CA ALA A 42 -3.45 -8.53 -4.74
C ALA A 42 -3.81 -10.01 -4.56
N GLU A 43 -4.26 -10.67 -5.64
CA GLU A 43 -4.56 -12.10 -5.63
C GLU A 43 -3.31 -12.94 -5.35
N GLN A 44 -2.18 -12.63 -5.98
CA GLN A 44 -0.93 -13.37 -5.77
C GLN A 44 -0.38 -13.18 -4.36
N MET A 45 -0.37 -11.95 -3.82
CA MET A 45 0.02 -11.69 -2.43
C MET A 45 -0.89 -12.43 -1.45
N THR A 46 -2.19 -12.43 -1.73
CA THR A 46 -3.18 -13.21 -0.97
C THR A 46 -2.89 -14.71 -1.00
N ALA A 47 -2.71 -15.28 -2.19
CA ALA A 47 -2.41 -16.71 -2.37
C ALA A 47 -1.10 -17.12 -1.69
N ALA A 48 -0.13 -16.21 -1.59
CA ALA A 48 1.13 -16.42 -0.90
C ALA A 48 1.04 -16.29 0.63
N ASN A 49 -0.13 -15.95 1.20
CA ASN A 49 -0.29 -15.54 2.60
C ASN A 49 0.66 -14.37 2.98
N HIS A 50 0.91 -13.47 2.03
CA HIS A 50 1.73 -12.29 2.24
C HIS A 50 0.85 -11.16 2.81
N PRO A 51 1.10 -10.66 4.03
CA PRO A 51 0.32 -9.56 4.60
C PRO A 51 0.59 -8.25 3.88
N PHE A 52 -0.46 -7.56 3.45
CA PHE A 52 -0.37 -6.23 2.87
C PHE A 52 -1.61 -5.41 3.23
N PHE A 53 -1.56 -4.10 3.05
CA PHE A 53 -2.69 -3.21 3.14
C PHE A 53 -3.04 -2.68 1.75
N LEU A 54 -4.28 -2.89 1.31
CA LEU A 54 -4.76 -2.38 0.02
C LEU A 54 -5.31 -0.95 0.19
N VAL A 55 -4.74 -0.02 -0.58
CA VAL A 55 -5.22 1.35 -0.76
C VAL A 55 -5.63 1.52 -2.22
N ASP A 56 -6.92 1.44 -2.51
CA ASP A 56 -7.46 1.92 -3.78
C ASP A 56 -7.70 3.45 -3.68
N ALA A 57 -6.83 4.23 -4.32
CA ALA A 57 -6.82 5.68 -4.24
C ALA A 57 -7.63 6.37 -5.35
N ASP A 58 -8.29 5.58 -6.22
CA ASP A 58 -9.26 6.10 -7.18
C ASP A 58 -10.62 6.31 -6.50
N ALA A 59 -10.92 7.55 -6.07
CA ALA A 59 -12.20 7.88 -5.46
C ALA A 59 -13.41 7.69 -6.39
N SER A 60 -13.20 7.82 -7.70
CA SER A 60 -14.28 7.72 -8.67
C SER A 60 -14.68 6.26 -8.90
N THR A 61 -13.68 5.39 -9.08
CA THR A 61 -13.87 3.98 -9.44
C THR A 61 -12.89 3.04 -8.73
N PRO A 62 -12.99 2.87 -7.38
CA PRO A 62 -12.10 2.01 -6.61
C PRO A 62 -12.42 0.52 -6.81
N ASN A 63 -12.24 0.01 -8.03
CA ASN A 63 -12.64 -1.33 -8.43
C ASN A 63 -11.87 -2.44 -7.68
N VAL A 64 -10.60 -2.21 -7.33
CA VAL A 64 -9.78 -3.18 -6.59
C VAL A 64 -10.24 -3.19 -5.13
N GLY A 65 -10.47 -2.01 -4.55
CA GLY A 65 -11.03 -1.81 -3.23
C GLY A 65 -12.40 -2.47 -3.08
N LEU A 66 -13.30 -2.29 -4.04
CA LEU A 66 -14.63 -2.93 -4.04
C LEU A 66 -14.57 -4.45 -4.23
N THR A 67 -13.50 -4.98 -4.82
CA THR A 67 -13.32 -6.42 -5.00
C THR A 67 -12.84 -7.08 -3.71
N TYR A 68 -11.83 -6.51 -3.06
CA TYR A 68 -11.14 -7.14 -1.93
C TYR A 68 -11.50 -6.56 -0.55
N ARG A 69 -12.12 -5.37 -0.50
CA ARG A 69 -12.44 -4.60 0.72
C ARG A 69 -13.81 -3.92 0.58
N LYS A 70 -14.77 -4.65 0.02
CA LYS A 70 -16.07 -4.14 -0.43
C LYS A 70 -16.77 -3.29 0.63
N GLU A 71 -16.88 -3.77 1.86
CA GLU A 71 -17.61 -3.09 2.93
C GLU A 71 -17.05 -1.70 3.23
N ILE A 72 -15.72 -1.57 3.28
CA ILE A 72 -15.03 -0.31 3.57
C ILE A 72 -15.21 0.68 2.41
N TYR A 73 -15.05 0.22 1.17
CA TYR A 73 -15.18 1.08 -0.01
C TYR A 73 -16.62 1.45 -0.35
N GLU A 74 -17.59 0.61 -0.02
CA GLU A 74 -19.02 0.97 -0.07
C GLU A 74 -19.36 2.01 1.00
N GLN A 75 -18.79 1.91 2.20
CA GLN A 75 -18.96 2.93 3.25
C GLN A 75 -18.43 4.28 2.81
N PHE A 76 -17.20 4.35 2.29
CA PHE A 76 -16.62 5.59 1.75
C PHE A 76 -17.50 6.24 0.67
N ARG A 77 -18.24 5.45 -0.12
CA ARG A 77 -19.15 5.94 -1.16
C ARG A 77 -20.52 6.39 -0.67
N HIS A 78 -21.03 5.76 0.40
CA HIS A 78 -22.45 5.88 0.77
C HIS A 78 -22.70 6.67 2.06
N GLN A 79 -21.72 6.84 2.96
CA GLN A 79 -21.91 7.51 4.25
C GLN A 79 -20.62 8.24 4.70
N GLY A 80 -20.77 9.42 5.30
CA GLY A 80 -19.70 9.99 6.14
C GLY A 80 -19.29 8.94 7.17
N VAL A 81 -18.00 8.67 7.26
CA VAL A 81 -17.48 7.44 7.86
C VAL A 81 -17.76 7.39 9.35
N LYS A 82 -18.17 6.22 9.83
CA LYS A 82 -18.12 5.88 11.26
C LYS A 82 -17.00 4.88 11.43
N ASP A 83 -16.00 5.23 12.25
CA ASP A 83 -14.88 4.41 12.72
C ASP A 83 -14.92 2.96 12.23
N ALA A 84 -14.44 2.75 11.02
CA ALA A 84 -14.31 1.41 10.48
C ALA A 84 -12.98 0.88 10.98
N ASP A 85 -13.02 -0.01 11.97
CA ASP A 85 -11.87 -0.83 12.34
C ASP A 85 -11.33 -1.47 11.06
N LEU A 86 -10.16 -1.00 10.59
CA LEU A 86 -9.55 -1.64 9.45
C LEU A 86 -9.02 -2.95 9.96
N LEU A 87 -9.81 -3.99 9.68
CA LEU A 87 -9.25 -5.30 9.56
C LEU A 87 -8.06 -5.17 8.59
N PRO A 88 -6.85 -5.66 8.92
CA PRO A 88 -5.81 -5.83 7.92
C PRO A 88 -6.41 -6.57 6.72
N SER A 89 -5.82 -6.40 5.53
CA SER A 89 -6.23 -7.15 4.34
C SER A 89 -6.58 -8.59 4.74
N ILE A 90 -7.70 -9.05 4.18
CA ILE A 90 -8.50 -10.28 4.34
C ILE A 90 -7.77 -11.57 4.77
N TYR A 91 -6.44 -11.59 4.83
CA TYR A 91 -5.61 -12.69 5.26
C TYR A 91 -4.55 -12.25 6.29
N ASN A 92 -5.01 -11.87 7.48
CA ASN A 92 -4.23 -12.05 8.69
C ASN A 92 -4.74 -13.31 9.42
N LEU A 93 -4.40 -14.50 8.89
CA LEU A 93 -4.43 -15.71 9.69
C LEU A 93 -3.16 -15.72 10.54
N ASN A 94 -3.11 -14.87 11.57
CA ASN A 94 -2.24 -15.14 12.68
C ASN A 94 -2.51 -16.59 13.11
N LYS A 95 -1.46 -17.41 13.26
CA LYS A 95 -1.53 -18.80 13.80
C LYS A 95 -2.11 -18.90 15.23
N ALA A 96 -2.71 -17.83 15.74
CA ALA A 96 -3.39 -17.72 17.01
C ALA A 96 -4.76 -16.99 16.94
N GLY A 97 -5.25 -16.58 15.76
CA GLY A 97 -6.59 -15.98 15.62
C GLY A 97 -6.75 -14.54 16.13
N ASP A 98 -5.71 -13.92 16.69
CA ASP A 98 -5.79 -12.54 17.16
C ASP A 98 -5.60 -11.54 16.01
N ARG A 99 -6.67 -10.83 15.67
CA ARG A 99 -6.66 -9.68 14.74
C ARG A 99 -6.08 -8.47 15.47
N ALA A 100 -4.80 -8.16 15.27
CA ALA A 100 -4.28 -6.86 15.68
C ALA A 100 -4.72 -5.82 14.64
N VAL A 101 -5.82 -5.12 14.93
CA VAL A 101 -6.22 -3.91 14.18
C VAL A 101 -5.08 -2.91 14.33
N THR A 102 -4.38 -2.60 13.23
CA THR A 102 -3.17 -1.77 13.30
C THR A 102 -3.42 -0.35 12.79
N SER A 103 -4.57 -0.04 12.21
CA SER A 103 -4.91 1.31 11.76
C SER A 103 -6.43 1.46 11.57
N ILE A 104 -7.02 2.60 11.93
CA ILE A 104 -8.37 3.00 11.49
C ILE A 104 -8.17 3.99 10.32
N LEU A 105 -8.90 3.81 9.21
CA LEU A 105 -9.00 4.80 8.14
C LEU A 105 -10.44 5.29 8.15
N GLU A 106 -10.59 6.54 8.53
CA GLU A 106 -11.86 7.25 8.61
C GLU A 106 -12.29 7.77 7.23
N GLU A 107 -11.49 7.58 6.18
CA GLU A 107 -11.80 8.05 4.83
C GLU A 107 -10.92 7.36 3.80
N GLN A 108 -11.36 7.40 2.54
CA GLN A 108 -10.60 6.85 1.43
C GLN A 108 -9.34 7.69 1.22
N ILE A 109 -8.16 7.08 1.35
CA ILE A 109 -6.90 7.74 0.99
C ILE A 109 -6.94 8.07 -0.50
N THR A 110 -6.82 9.35 -0.82
CA THR A 110 -6.76 9.88 -2.18
C THR A 110 -5.58 10.83 -2.31
N PHE A 111 -5.09 11.04 -3.54
CA PHE A 111 -4.05 12.01 -3.83
C PHE A 111 -4.71 13.24 -4.46
N THR A 112 -4.92 14.29 -3.68
CA THR A 112 -5.64 15.49 -4.11
C THR A 112 -4.86 16.76 -3.80
N GLY A 113 -5.29 17.87 -4.41
CA GLY A 113 -4.82 19.21 -4.06
C GLY A 113 -5.70 19.91 -3.03
N ASP A 114 -6.72 19.24 -2.48
CA ASP A 114 -7.57 19.82 -1.45
C ASP A 114 -6.78 19.91 -0.15
N ASN A 115 -6.83 21.08 0.50
CA ASN A 115 -6.09 21.34 1.73
C ASN A 115 -6.65 20.56 2.93
N ASN A 116 -7.90 20.10 2.88
CA ASN A 116 -8.52 19.35 3.97
C ASN A 116 -8.03 17.89 4.02
N ASP A 117 -7.82 17.28 2.86
CA ASP A 117 -7.45 15.86 2.73
C ASP A 117 -5.94 15.67 2.49
N PHE A 118 -5.20 16.78 2.54
CA PHE A 118 -3.81 16.87 2.13
C PHE A 118 -2.86 15.91 2.90
N PHE A 119 -3.15 15.65 4.17
CA PHE A 119 -2.33 14.79 5.04
C PHE A 119 -2.80 13.33 5.07
N LEU A 120 -3.94 13.00 4.44
CA LEU A 120 -4.49 11.65 4.52
C LEU A 120 -3.58 10.63 3.84
N ALA A 121 -2.92 11.00 2.74
CA ALA A 121 -1.94 10.17 2.06
C ALA A 121 -0.72 9.83 2.93
N ASP A 122 -0.37 10.65 3.92
CA ASP A 122 0.79 10.38 4.80
C ASP A 122 0.56 9.15 5.68
N ARG A 123 -0.70 8.75 5.90
CA ARG A 123 -1.06 7.50 6.59
C ARG A 123 -0.50 6.26 5.89
N ILE A 124 -0.16 6.33 4.60
CA ILE A 124 0.53 5.26 3.88
C ILE A 124 1.86 4.92 4.58
N PHE A 125 2.63 5.92 5.03
CA PHE A 125 3.90 5.68 5.71
C PHE A 125 3.71 5.00 7.06
N ASP A 126 2.67 5.38 7.81
CA ASP A 126 2.37 4.74 9.09
C ASP A 126 1.99 3.28 8.93
N ILE A 127 1.20 2.95 7.90
CA ILE A 127 0.87 1.57 7.56
C ILE A 127 2.15 0.83 7.13
N ALA A 128 2.97 1.46 6.28
CA ALA A 128 4.21 0.91 5.77
C ALA A 128 5.26 0.62 6.85
N LYS A 129 5.21 1.28 8.02
CA LYS A 129 6.07 0.91 9.17
C LYS A 129 5.76 -0.49 9.73
N THR A 130 4.59 -1.06 9.41
CA THR A 130 4.10 -2.31 10.03
C THR A 130 3.88 -3.45 9.05
N GLN A 131 3.54 -3.15 7.79
CA GLN A 131 3.27 -4.14 6.74
C GLN A 131 3.40 -3.51 5.35
N ASP A 132 3.40 -4.33 4.30
CA ASP A 132 3.41 -3.84 2.93
C ASP A 132 2.13 -3.07 2.59
N VAL A 133 2.22 -2.13 1.66
CA VAL A 133 1.08 -1.32 1.18
C VAL A 133 0.98 -1.44 -0.33
N ALA A 134 -0.18 -1.83 -0.84
CA ALA A 134 -0.49 -1.88 -2.26
C ALA A 134 -1.42 -0.73 -2.62
N ILE A 135 -0.94 0.23 -3.41
CA ILE A 135 -1.64 1.45 -3.77
C ILE A 135 -2.06 1.40 -5.23
N VAL A 136 -3.35 1.52 -5.50
CA VAL A 136 -3.91 1.65 -6.85
C VAL A 136 -4.18 3.11 -7.13
N LEU A 137 -3.45 3.67 -8.09
CA LEU A 137 -3.51 5.09 -8.40
C LEU A 137 -4.58 5.40 -9.46
N PRO A 138 -5.30 6.53 -9.34
CA PRO A 138 -6.16 7.02 -10.41
C PRO A 138 -5.32 7.45 -11.63
N SER A 139 -5.99 7.70 -12.76
CA SER A 139 -5.32 8.27 -13.94
C SER A 139 -5.06 9.76 -13.74
N GLN A 140 -4.06 10.33 -14.43
CA GLN A 140 -3.70 11.77 -14.35
C GLN A 140 -3.40 12.25 -12.93
N VAL A 141 -2.68 11.45 -12.15
CA VAL A 141 -2.40 11.73 -10.73
C VAL A 141 -0.96 12.14 -10.46
N ALA A 142 -0.08 12.09 -11.47
CA ALA A 142 1.36 12.33 -11.31
C ALA A 142 1.68 13.60 -10.53
N SER A 143 1.00 14.72 -10.80
CA SER A 143 1.27 15.99 -10.12
C SER A 143 1.05 15.90 -8.61
N TYR A 144 -0.01 15.23 -8.16
CA TYR A 144 -0.32 15.05 -6.74
C TYR A 144 0.59 14.04 -6.07
N VAL A 145 0.90 12.93 -6.76
CA VAL A 145 1.85 11.92 -6.25
C VAL A 145 3.26 12.51 -6.14
N ASN A 146 3.77 13.19 -7.16
CA ASN A 146 5.10 13.80 -7.15
C ASN A 146 5.22 14.85 -6.06
N ARG A 147 4.17 15.66 -5.88
CA ARG A 147 4.09 16.61 -4.77
C ARG A 147 4.15 15.87 -3.42
N TRP A 148 3.35 14.83 -3.21
CA TRP A 148 3.33 14.04 -1.98
C TRP A 148 4.70 13.40 -1.67
N LEU A 149 5.36 12.82 -2.68
CA LEU A 149 6.71 12.25 -2.57
C LEU A 149 7.75 13.30 -2.14
N ARG A 150 7.69 14.51 -2.73
CA ARG A 150 8.61 15.61 -2.38
C ARG A 150 8.37 16.16 -0.99
N GLN A 151 7.11 16.32 -0.60
CA GLN A 151 6.74 16.89 0.70
C GLN A 151 7.12 15.96 1.86
N ASN A 152 7.10 14.65 1.63
CA ASN A 152 7.54 13.65 2.60
C ASN A 152 9.02 13.30 2.49
N ASP A 153 9.80 14.02 1.68
CA ASP A 153 11.23 13.76 1.42
C ASP A 153 11.52 12.26 1.18
N VAL A 154 10.75 11.63 0.30
CA VAL A 154 10.89 10.19 0.05
C VAL A 154 12.29 9.84 -0.46
N VAL A 155 12.95 10.76 -1.16
CA VAL A 155 14.35 10.59 -1.60
C VAL A 155 15.28 10.53 -0.38
N GLY A 156 15.15 11.45 0.57
CA GLY A 156 15.90 11.42 1.82
C GLY A 156 15.62 10.14 2.63
N LEU A 157 14.35 9.74 2.74
CA LEU A 157 13.95 8.49 3.38
C LEU A 157 14.61 7.26 2.73
N LEU A 158 14.62 7.19 1.40
CA LEU A 158 15.22 6.06 0.68
C LEU A 158 16.76 6.05 0.75
N ALA A 159 17.39 7.21 0.97
CA ALA A 159 18.83 7.35 1.13
C ALA A 159 19.32 7.04 2.56
N ASP A 160 18.43 7.04 3.55
CA ASP A 160 18.75 6.71 4.94
C ASP A 160 19.19 5.24 5.04
N PRO A 161 20.40 4.94 5.55
CA PRO A 161 20.89 3.56 5.70
C PRO A 161 20.06 2.72 6.68
N ASP A 162 19.32 3.35 7.61
CA ASP A 162 18.45 2.68 8.58
C ASP A 162 17.01 2.51 8.06
N ASN A 163 16.72 2.96 6.84
CA ASN A 163 15.39 2.83 6.25
C ASN A 163 15.00 1.37 5.99
N THR A 164 13.76 1.04 6.36
CA THR A 164 13.18 -0.29 6.23
C THR A 164 12.04 -0.36 5.21
N ILE A 165 11.65 0.78 4.62
CA ILE A 165 10.56 0.90 3.66
C ILE A 165 11.13 0.96 2.23
N LYS A 166 10.69 0.07 1.36
CA LYS A 166 11.00 0.10 -0.08
C LYS A 166 9.85 0.71 -0.86
N PHE A 167 10.17 1.38 -1.96
CA PHE A 167 9.19 1.84 -2.94
C PHE A 167 9.34 1.06 -4.24
N VAL A 168 8.22 0.56 -4.77
CA VAL A 168 8.16 -0.08 -6.08
C VAL A 168 7.03 0.55 -6.88
N TYR A 169 7.35 1.21 -7.98
CA TYR A 169 6.36 1.82 -8.86
C TYR A 169 6.19 0.98 -10.13
N TYR A 170 5.03 0.33 -10.26
CA TYR A 170 4.58 -0.29 -11.50
C TYR A 170 3.86 0.75 -12.34
N PHE A 171 4.55 1.28 -13.35
CA PHE A 171 3.95 2.11 -14.39
C PHE A 171 3.43 1.24 -15.53
N ILE A 172 2.11 1.24 -15.75
CA ILE A 172 1.46 0.39 -16.75
C ILE A 172 1.36 1.16 -18.06
N THR A 173 1.97 0.60 -19.11
CA THR A 173 1.96 1.14 -20.47
C THR A 173 1.30 0.15 -21.43
N ASN A 174 0.69 0.65 -22.51
CA ASN A 174 0.25 -0.16 -23.65
C ASN A 174 1.30 -0.23 -24.78
N GLY A 175 2.48 0.36 -24.58
CA GLY A 175 3.58 0.37 -25.54
C GLY A 175 3.43 1.37 -26.71
N THR A 176 2.40 2.22 -26.72
CA THR A 176 2.33 3.32 -27.69
C THR A 176 3.31 4.43 -27.33
N SER A 177 3.79 5.21 -28.31
CA SER A 177 4.71 6.33 -28.06
C SER A 177 4.19 7.25 -26.95
N GLU A 178 2.93 7.70 -27.05
CA GLU A 178 2.27 8.53 -26.02
C GLU A 178 2.36 7.93 -24.61
N SER A 179 2.21 6.62 -24.47
CA SER A 179 2.22 5.97 -23.14
C SER A 179 3.63 5.73 -22.61
N LEU A 180 4.64 5.73 -23.49
CA LEU A 180 6.06 5.67 -23.14
C LEU A 180 6.58 7.06 -22.77
N ASP A 181 6.17 8.09 -23.51
CA ASP A 181 6.48 9.49 -23.20
C ASP A 181 5.95 9.84 -21.80
N LEU A 182 4.71 9.46 -21.47
CA LEU A 182 4.14 9.62 -20.13
C LEU A 182 4.89 8.83 -19.04
N PHE A 183 5.51 7.70 -19.39
CA PHE A 183 6.34 6.96 -18.44
C PHE A 183 7.64 7.72 -18.16
N GLU A 184 8.32 8.19 -19.20
CA GLU A 184 9.54 9.01 -19.08
C GLU A 184 9.27 10.26 -18.24
N GLU A 185 8.20 11.00 -18.53
CA GLU A 185 7.77 12.14 -17.72
C GLU A 185 7.52 11.77 -16.26
N SER A 186 6.96 10.58 -15.97
CA SER A 186 6.67 10.17 -14.60
C SER A 186 7.91 9.87 -13.76
N VAL A 187 9.06 9.55 -14.37
CA VAL A 187 10.31 9.23 -13.68
C VAL A 187 11.32 10.37 -13.72
N GLU A 188 11.21 11.29 -14.67
CA GLU A 188 12.10 12.45 -14.82
C GLU A 188 11.61 13.72 -14.09
N ALA A 189 10.32 13.78 -13.73
CA ALA A 189 9.68 14.98 -13.18
C ALA A 189 10.15 15.38 -11.77
#